data_AF-A0A7S0BNK5-F1
#
_entry.id   AF-A0A7S0BNK5-F1
#
_cell.length_a   1.000
_cell.length_b   1.000
_cell.length_c   1.000
_cell.angle_alpha   90.00
_cell.angle_beta   90.00
_cell.angle_gamma   90.00
#
_symmetry.space_group_name_H-M   'P 1'
#
loop_
_entity.id
_entity.type
_entity.pdbx_description
1 polymer ?
#
loop_
_entity_poly.entity_id
_entity_poly.type
_entity_poly.pdbx_seq_one_letter_code
_entity_poly.pdbx_strand_id
1 'polypeptide(L)'
;MDDFEKAILLSLNPLADKDAYQQATQFVANVESAHDGWRFCVERLAQSGYRPETRFWFLQVILKAVQSDGLLQAKDRDLLRTVVVQFIAALPGQSASMEQTFVVNKSAQL
;
A
#
# COMPACT_ATOMS: atom_id res chain seq x y z
N MET A 1 -6.49 14.33 3.54
CA MET A 1 -5.96 13.70 2.33
C MET A 1 -4.53 14.16 2.13
N ASP A 2 -3.58 13.27 2.39
CA ASP A 2 -2.14 13.53 2.28
C ASP A 2 -1.73 13.63 0.80
N ASP A 3 -0.65 14.37 0.48
CA ASP A 3 -0.22 14.57 -0.90
C ASP A 3 0.26 13.26 -1.56
N PHE A 4 0.76 12.30 -0.77
CA PHE A 4 1.07 10.96 -1.26
C PHE A 4 -0.17 10.18 -1.66
N GLU A 5 -1.24 10.26 -0.86
CA GLU A 5 -2.52 9.64 -1.19
C GLU A 5 -3.10 10.21 -2.49
N LYS A 6 -3.01 11.53 -2.68
CA LYS A 6 -3.41 12.18 -3.96
C LYS A 6 -2.60 11.66 -5.13
N ALA A 7 -1.29 11.53 -4.97
CA ALA A 7 -0.42 11.02 -6.04
C ALA A 7 -0.75 9.57 -6.41
N ILE A 8 -1.00 8.69 -5.43
CA ILE A 8 -1.46 7.32 -5.73
C ILE A 8 -2.74 7.37 -6.55
N LEU A 9 -3.74 8.13 -6.11
CA LEU A 9 -5.04 8.14 -6.78
C LEU A 9 -4.98 8.76 -8.17
N LEU A 10 -4.11 9.77 -8.38
CA LEU A 10 -3.83 10.31 -9.71
C LEU A 10 -3.14 9.28 -10.60
N SER A 11 -2.18 8.51 -10.07
CA SER A 11 -1.50 7.43 -10.82
C SER A 11 -2.44 6.26 -11.19
N LEU A 12 -3.54 6.11 -10.46
CA LEU A 12 -4.58 5.10 -10.72
C LEU A 12 -5.75 5.63 -11.58
N ASN A 13 -5.78 6.94 -11.87
CA ASN A 13 -6.88 7.56 -12.60
C ASN A 13 -6.54 7.69 -14.11
N PRO A 14 -7.19 6.92 -15.00
CA PRO A 14 -6.93 6.99 -16.44
C PRO A 14 -7.44 8.29 -17.09
N LEU A 15 -8.27 9.07 -16.38
CA LEU A 15 -8.79 10.36 -16.84
C LEU A 15 -8.00 11.55 -16.26
N ALA A 16 -6.92 11.30 -15.53
CA ALA A 16 -6.07 12.37 -15.02
C ALA A 16 -5.40 13.12 -16.18
N ASP A 17 -5.14 14.41 -15.96
CA ASP A 17 -4.28 15.19 -16.85
C ASP A 17 -2.94 14.49 -17.06
N LYS A 18 -2.40 14.54 -18.28
CA LYS A 18 -1.24 13.74 -18.66
C LYS A 18 0.00 14.12 -17.85
N ASP A 19 0.22 15.41 -17.62
CA ASP A 19 1.39 15.89 -16.86
C ASP A 19 1.23 15.53 -15.38
N ALA A 20 0.03 15.70 -14.82
CA ALA A 20 -0.28 15.31 -13.45
C ALA A 20 -0.14 13.78 -13.24
N TYR A 21 -0.61 12.98 -14.19
CA TYR A 21 -0.48 11.51 -14.17
C TYR A 21 0.98 11.06 -14.21
N GLN A 22 1.78 11.65 -15.11
CA GLN A 22 3.20 11.30 -15.23
C GLN A 22 3.97 11.68 -13.97
N GLN A 23 3.74 12.87 -13.44
CA GLN A 23 4.38 13.32 -12.21
C GLN A 23 3.99 12.44 -11.02
N ALA A 24 2.71 12.11 -10.88
CA ALA A 24 2.20 11.24 -9.83
C ALA A 24 2.78 9.82 -9.93
N THR A 25 2.77 9.25 -11.13
CA THR A 25 3.34 7.92 -11.42
C THR A 25 4.83 7.86 -11.09
N GLN A 26 5.60 8.87 -11.51
CA GLN A 26 7.02 8.94 -11.20
C GLN A 26 7.26 9.05 -9.69
N PHE A 27 6.46 9.86 -9.01
CA PHE A 27 6.61 10.06 -7.57
C PHE A 27 6.33 8.77 -6.78
N VAL A 28 5.25 8.05 -7.09
CA VAL A 28 4.94 6.79 -6.40
C VAL A 28 5.92 5.67 -6.80
N ALA A 29 6.42 5.65 -8.04
CA ALA A 29 7.43 4.70 -8.49
C ALA A 29 8.79 4.90 -7.77
N ASN A 30 9.15 6.13 -7.45
CA ASN A 30 10.36 6.43 -6.67
C ASN A 30 10.26 5.82 -5.26
N VAL A 31 9.07 5.87 -4.63
CA VAL A 31 8.85 5.23 -3.33
C VAL A 31 8.84 3.72 -3.46
N GLU A 32 8.19 3.17 -4.49
CA GLU A 32 8.15 1.73 -4.71
C GLU A 32 9.55 1.12 -4.96
N SER A 33 10.43 1.84 -5.65
CA SER A 33 11.80 1.40 -5.96
C SER A 33 12.83 1.71 -4.87
N ALA A 34 12.45 2.52 -3.87
CA ALA A 34 13.33 2.84 -2.74
C ALA A 34 13.56 1.59 -1.88
N HIS A 35 14.80 1.40 -1.42
CA HIS A 35 15.21 0.26 -0.59
C HIS A 35 14.38 0.14 0.72
N ASP A 36 13.92 1.26 1.25
CA ASP A 36 13.12 1.40 2.46
C ASP A 36 11.67 1.86 2.18
N GLY A 37 11.26 1.94 0.92
CA GLY A 37 9.92 2.38 0.54
C GLY A 37 8.80 1.49 1.09
N TRP A 38 9.07 0.21 1.25
CA TRP A 38 8.14 -0.73 1.90
C TRP A 38 7.89 -0.34 3.36
N ARG A 39 8.87 0.20 4.08
CA ARG A 39 8.73 0.60 5.49
C ARG A 39 7.82 1.81 5.63
N PHE A 40 7.96 2.77 4.73
CA PHE A 40 7.02 3.90 4.61
C PHE A 40 5.59 3.41 4.39
N CYS A 41 5.39 2.41 3.51
CA CYS A 41 4.08 1.83 3.25
C CYS A 41 3.48 1.13 4.48
N VAL A 42 4.30 0.41 5.26
CA VAL A 42 3.88 -0.27 6.50
C VAL A 42 3.40 0.74 7.55
N GLU A 43 4.18 1.80 7.78
CA GLU A 43 3.84 2.84 8.77
C GLU A 43 2.56 3.57 8.39
N ARG A 44 2.34 3.82 7.09
CA ARG A 44 1.12 4.45 6.57
C ARG A 44 -0.08 3.50 6.59
N LEU A 45 0.11 2.20 6.34
CA LEU A 45 -0.95 1.19 6.38
C LEU A 45 -1.62 1.09 7.78
N ALA A 46 -0.84 1.31 8.84
CA ALA A 46 -1.35 1.32 10.22
C ALA A 46 -2.25 2.52 10.54
N GLN A 47 -2.23 3.58 9.71
CA GLN A 47 -3.07 4.77 9.93
C GLN A 47 -4.49 4.57 9.37
N SER A 48 -5.47 5.12 10.07
CA SER A 48 -6.85 5.18 9.60
C SER A 48 -7.06 6.30 8.57
N GLY A 49 -8.12 6.20 7.76
CA GLY A 49 -8.55 7.29 6.86
C GLY A 49 -8.04 7.22 5.41
N TYR A 50 -7.09 6.34 5.08
CA TYR A 50 -6.73 6.09 3.68
C TYR A 50 -7.80 5.33 2.92
N ARG A 51 -8.02 5.71 1.65
CA ARG A 51 -8.92 5.00 0.74
C ARG A 51 -8.49 3.55 0.47
N PRO A 52 -9.43 2.64 0.13
CA PRO A 52 -9.12 1.25 -0.21
C PRO A 52 -8.05 1.09 -1.29
N GLU A 53 -8.07 1.92 -2.34
CA GLU A 53 -7.12 1.88 -3.45
C GLU A 53 -5.70 2.21 -2.98
N THR A 54 -5.57 3.23 -2.11
CA THR A 54 -4.30 3.61 -1.47
C THR A 54 -3.77 2.48 -0.59
N ARG A 55 -4.64 1.87 0.22
CA ARG A 55 -4.28 0.72 1.06
C ARG A 55 -3.82 -0.46 0.23
N PHE A 56 -4.51 -0.75 -0.87
CA PHE A 56 -4.13 -1.79 -1.80
C PHE A 56 -2.77 -1.52 -2.42
N TRP A 57 -2.49 -0.28 -2.83
CA TRP A 57 -1.17 0.13 -3.33
C TRP A 57 -0.07 -0.14 -2.29
N PHE A 58 -0.27 0.28 -1.02
CA PHE A 58 0.68 -0.03 0.06
C PHE A 58 0.92 -1.54 0.21
N LEU A 59 -0.15 -2.35 0.21
CA LEU A 59 -0.06 -3.81 0.28
C LEU A 59 0.71 -4.40 -0.90
N GLN A 60 0.59 -3.82 -2.11
CA GLN A 60 1.37 -4.28 -3.27
C GLN A 60 2.87 -4.06 -3.08
N VAL A 61 3.28 -2.88 -2.61
CA VAL A 61 4.69 -2.56 -2.36
C VAL A 61 5.26 -3.45 -1.26
N ILE A 62 4.50 -3.67 -0.19
CA ILE A 62 4.87 -4.57 0.89
C ILE A 62 5.05 -6.00 0.37
N LEU A 63 4.12 -6.50 -0.45
CA LEU A 63 4.21 -7.84 -1.03
C LEU A 63 5.47 -8.01 -1.88
N LYS A 64 5.79 -7.02 -2.71
CA LYS A 64 7.02 -7.04 -3.53
C LYS A 64 8.27 -7.10 -2.65
N ALA A 65 8.31 -6.37 -1.54
CA ALA A 65 9.42 -6.42 -0.61
C ALA A 65 9.53 -7.79 0.10
N VAL A 66 8.40 -8.41 0.45
CA VAL A 66 8.37 -9.76 1.06
C VAL A 66 8.83 -10.84 0.08
N GLN A 67 8.48 -10.71 -1.19
CA GLN A 67 8.87 -11.63 -2.26
C GLN A 67 10.30 -11.41 -2.76
N SER A 68 10.91 -10.26 -2.46
CA SER A 68 12.28 -9.94 -2.85
C SER A 68 13.28 -10.57 -1.88
N ASP A 69 14.05 -11.56 -2.37
CA ASP A 69 15.09 -12.20 -1.58
C ASP A 69 16.19 -11.21 -1.17
N GLY A 70 16.49 -11.18 0.13
CA GLY A 70 17.57 -10.36 0.71
C GLY A 70 17.21 -8.93 1.10
N LEU A 71 16.00 -8.45 0.79
CA LEU A 71 15.59 -7.07 1.08
C LEU A 71 15.15 -6.88 2.54
N LEU A 72 14.61 -7.92 3.17
CA LEU A 72 14.09 -7.88 4.54
C LEU A 72 14.96 -8.65 5.53
N GLN A 73 15.44 -7.96 6.57
CA GLN A 73 16.09 -8.60 7.72
C GLN A 73 15.04 -9.30 8.62
N ALA A 74 15.48 -10.22 9.47
CA ALA A 74 14.58 -10.96 10.37
C ALA A 74 13.68 -10.04 11.22
N LYS A 75 14.26 -8.97 11.79
CA LYS A 75 13.53 -7.95 12.56
C LYS A 75 12.45 -7.21 11.76
N ASP A 76 12.69 -7.00 10.46
CA ASP A 76 11.78 -6.28 9.57
C ASP A 76 10.60 -7.17 9.18
N ARG A 77 10.82 -8.48 9.06
CA ARG A 77 9.77 -9.48 8.85
C ARG A 77 8.81 -9.58 10.03
N ASP A 78 9.32 -9.50 11.26
CA ASP A 78 8.45 -9.51 12.45
C ASP A 78 7.59 -8.25 12.54
N LEU A 79 8.17 -7.07 12.29
CA LEU A 79 7.41 -5.81 12.21
C LEU A 79 6.30 -5.90 11.15
N LEU A 80 6.65 -6.35 9.95
CA LEU A 80 5.71 -6.55 8.84
C LEU A 80 4.56 -7.47 9.24
N ARG A 81 4.88 -8.63 9.82
CA ARG A 81 3.87 -9.57 10.30
C ARG A 81 2.94 -8.93 11.33
N THR A 82 3.48 -8.23 12.32
CA THR A 82 2.67 -7.56 13.35
C THR A 82 1.70 -6.55 12.73
N VAL A 83 2.19 -5.67 11.86
CA VAL A 83 1.36 -4.60 11.28
C VAL A 83 0.32 -5.17 10.31
N VAL A 84 0.69 -6.12 9.46
CA VAL A 84 -0.23 -6.75 8.51
C VAL A 84 -1.31 -7.55 9.25
N VAL A 85 -0.95 -8.32 10.29
CA VAL A 85 -1.93 -9.06 11.10
C VAL A 85 -2.87 -8.11 11.82
N GLN A 86 -2.36 -7.02 12.41
CA GLN A 86 -3.20 -6.00 13.05
C GLN A 86 -4.15 -5.33 12.05
N PHE A 87 -3.66 -5.02 10.84
CA PHE A 87 -4.49 -4.47 9.78
C PHE A 87 -5.60 -5.44 9.38
N ILE A 88 -5.27 -6.71 9.13
CA ILE A 88 -6.25 -7.76 8.77
C ILE A 88 -7.26 -7.98 9.90
N ALA A 89 -6.79 -8.04 11.16
CA ALA A 89 -7.65 -8.20 12.32
C ALA A 89 -8.60 -7.00 12.54
N ALA A 90 -8.26 -5.83 12.01
CA ALA A 90 -9.11 -4.63 12.01
C ALA A 90 -10.08 -4.55 10.81
N LEU A 91 -10.02 -5.48 9.85
CA LEU A 91 -10.96 -5.56 8.73
C LEU A 91 -12.36 -6.12 9.03
N PRO A 92 -12.65 -6.93 10.08
CA PRO A 92 -13.96 -7.56 10.21
C PRO A 92 -15.01 -6.60 10.78
N GLY A 93 -16.08 -6.36 10.01
CA GLY A 93 -17.31 -5.69 10.46
C GLY A 93 -17.81 -4.54 9.59
N GLN A 94 -17.03 -4.09 8.60
CA GLN A 94 -17.52 -3.12 7.62
C GLN A 94 -18.22 -3.90 6.51
N SER A 95 -19.53 -3.72 6.37
CA SER A 95 -20.36 -4.29 5.31
C SER A 95 -19.61 -4.24 3.99
N ALA A 96 -19.13 -5.40 3.52
CA ALA A 96 -18.18 -5.48 2.42
C ALA A 96 -18.81 -4.91 1.15
N SER A 97 -18.53 -3.64 0.86
CA SER A 97 -18.63 -3.13 -0.50
C SER A 97 -17.62 -3.93 -1.34
N MET A 98 -17.92 -4.13 -2.61
CA MET A 98 -17.04 -4.80 -3.57
C MET A 98 -15.62 -4.20 -3.58
N GLU A 99 -15.48 -2.94 -3.14
CA GLU A 99 -14.22 -2.20 -3.01
C GLU A 99 -13.36 -2.64 -1.80
N GLN A 100 -13.95 -3.27 -0.78
CA GLN A 100 -13.16 -3.83 0.34
C GLN A 100 -12.72 -5.27 0.05
N THR A 101 -13.43 -5.99 -0.82
CA THR A 101 -13.11 -7.37 -1.19
C THR A 101 -11.73 -7.47 -1.85
N PHE A 102 -11.34 -6.52 -2.71
CA PHE A 102 -10.02 -6.55 -3.35
C PHE A 102 -8.87 -6.30 -2.36
N VAL A 103 -9.08 -5.46 -1.35
CA VAL A 103 -8.09 -5.20 -0.29
C VAL A 103 -7.90 -6.46 0.57
N VAL A 104 -9.01 -7.10 0.96
CA VAL A 104 -8.99 -8.38 1.69
C VAL A 104 -8.25 -9.45 0.88
N ASN A 105 -8.60 -9.62 -0.41
CA ASN A 105 -7.95 -10.58 -1.28
C ASN A 105 -6.45 -10.33 -1.45
N LYS A 106 -6.02 -9.06 -1.49
CA LYS A 106 -4.59 -8.72 -1.56
C LYS A 106 -3.86 -9.01 -0.26
N SER A 107 -4.50 -8.72 0.88
CA SER A 107 -3.93 -9.03 2.19
C SER A 107 -3.75 -10.53 2.43
N ALA A 108 -4.58 -11.37 1.81
CA ALA A 108 -4.44 -12.83 1.85
C ALA A 108 -3.28 -13.38 1.00
N GLN A 109 -2.67 -12.56 0.13
CA GLN A 109 -1.51 -12.95 -0.72
C GLN A 109 -0.17 -12.61 -0.08
N LEU A 110 -0.17 -11.87 1.04
CA LEU A 110 1.01 -11.58 1.88
C LEU A 110 1.33 -12.77 2.77
#